data_AF-A0A2Z5G839-F1
#
_entry.id   AF-A0A2Z5G839-F1
#
_cell.length_a   1.000
_cell.length_b   1.000
_cell.length_c   1.000
_cell.angle_alpha   90.00
_cell.angle_beta   90.00
_cell.angle_gamma   90.00
#
_symmetry.space_group_name_H-M   'P 1'
#
loop_
_entity.id
_entity.type
_entity.pdbx_description
1 polymer ?
#
loop_
_entity_poly.entity_id
_entity_poly.type
_entity_poly.pdbx_seq_one_letter_code
_entity_poly.pdbx_strand_id
1 'polypeptide(L)'
;MIASTGVLVAKPSRRTPKFSDQQIRQVATRSRRDIAEWAQSTARERGVSVRRLPNDKFVKAVSRLSDGVVDLDPIEELLVALGRAGVISSFQRGLLQIHYLR
;
A
#
# COMPACT_ATOMS: atom_id res chain seq x y z
N MET A 1 19.06 -31.27 25.29
CA MET A 1 18.42 -30.98 23.98
C MET A 1 17.60 -29.72 24.15
N ILE A 2 18.06 -28.59 23.62
CA ILE A 2 17.39 -27.28 23.79
C ILE A 2 16.50 -26.99 22.59
N ALA A 3 15.24 -26.69 22.90
CA ALA A 3 14.17 -26.35 21.97
C ALA A 3 14.46 -25.04 21.22
N SER A 4 13.96 -24.93 19.99
CA SER A 4 13.88 -23.66 19.27
C SER A 4 12.48 -23.52 18.68
N THR A 5 11.54 -23.15 19.52
CA THR A 5 10.22 -22.69 19.12
C THR A 5 10.39 -21.30 18.52
N GLY A 6 10.33 -21.21 17.19
CA GLY A 6 10.33 -19.93 16.48
C GLY A 6 9.09 -19.12 16.84
N VAL A 7 9.21 -18.20 17.79
CA VAL A 7 8.19 -17.21 18.09
C VAL A 7 8.14 -16.25 16.90
N LEU A 8 7.10 -16.33 16.07
CA LEU A 8 6.76 -15.27 15.14
C LEU A 8 6.34 -14.05 15.95
N VAL A 9 7.31 -13.16 16.21
CA VAL A 9 7.04 -11.85 16.80
C VAL A 9 6.20 -11.06 15.80
N ALA A 10 4.89 -11.02 16.03
CA ALA A 10 3.99 -10.13 15.31
C ALA A 10 4.45 -8.69 15.54
N LYS A 11 5.00 -8.08 14.49
CA LYS A 11 5.59 -6.74 14.54
C LYS A 11 4.54 -5.71 15.02
N PRO A 12 4.72 -5.05 16.16
CA PRO A 12 3.76 -4.09 16.64
C PRO A 12 3.99 -2.75 15.92
N SER A 13 3.08 -2.39 15.02
CA SER A 13 2.66 -1.00 14.89
C SER A 13 1.27 -0.97 14.26
N ARG A 14 0.25 -1.26 15.08
CA ARG A 14 -1.13 -0.87 14.75
C ARG A 14 -1.21 0.65 14.84
N ARG A 15 -0.63 1.37 13.87
CA ARG A 15 -1.13 2.71 13.59
C ARG A 15 -2.57 2.51 13.17
N THR A 16 -3.51 3.01 13.96
CA THR A 16 -4.92 2.97 13.60
C THR A 16 -5.05 3.65 12.24
N PRO A 17 -5.54 2.96 11.19
CA PRO A 17 -5.73 3.59 9.90
C PRO A 17 -6.68 4.79 10.09
N LYS A 18 -6.39 5.88 9.36
CA LYS A 18 -7.16 7.13 9.49
C LYS A 18 -8.56 7.04 8.85
N PHE A 19 -8.82 5.95 8.14
CA PHE A 19 -10.08 5.64 7.48
C PHE A 19 -10.63 4.31 7.97
N SER A 20 -11.95 4.23 8.11
CA SER A 20 -12.63 2.97 8.37
C SER A 20 -12.67 2.11 7.10
N ASP A 21 -12.80 0.79 7.28
CA ASP A 21 -12.93 -0.12 6.13
C ASP A 21 -14.17 0.17 5.29
N GLN A 22 -15.25 0.67 5.91
CA GLN A 22 -16.45 1.09 5.18
C GLN A 22 -16.17 2.30 4.26
N GLN A 23 -15.43 3.30 4.74
CA GLN A 23 -15.05 4.45 3.92
C GLN A 23 -14.20 4.01 2.72
N ILE A 24 -13.22 3.13 2.96
CA ILE A 24 -12.38 2.62 1.87
C ILE A 24 -13.18 1.78 0.87
N ARG A 25 -14.13 0.96 1.33
CA ARG A 25 -15.04 0.21 0.43
C ARG A 25 -15.86 1.15 -0.45
N GLN A 26 -16.38 2.26 0.10
CA GLN A 26 -17.13 3.24 -0.68
C GLN A 26 -16.27 3.91 -1.76
N VAL A 27 -14.97 4.12 -1.51
CA VAL A 27 -14.03 4.61 -2.52
C VAL A 27 -13.75 3.53 -3.56
N ALA A 28 -13.50 2.29 -3.12
CA ALA A 28 -13.17 1.17 -3.99
C ALA A 28 -14.31 0.76 -4.95
N THR A 29 -15.58 1.01 -4.58
CA THR A 29 -16.72 0.76 -5.47
C THR A 29 -16.90 1.81 -6.58
N ARG A 30 -16.11 2.88 -6.59
CA ARG A 30 -16.18 3.94 -7.60
C ARG A 30 -15.30 3.64 -8.81
N SER A 31 -15.26 4.56 -9.77
CA SER A 31 -14.43 4.41 -10.97
C SER A 31 -12.93 4.48 -10.63
N ARG A 32 -12.08 3.95 -11.52
CA ARG A 32 -10.62 4.09 -11.46
C ARG A 32 -10.20 5.56 -11.28
N ARG A 33 -10.89 6.48 -11.95
CA ARG A 33 -10.63 7.92 -11.86
C ARG A 33 -10.92 8.46 -10.46
N ASP A 34 -12.04 8.08 -9.86
CA ASP A 34 -12.39 8.50 -8.51
C ASP A 34 -11.38 7.99 -7.47
N ILE A 35 -10.87 6.77 -7.64
CA ILE A 35 -9.81 6.22 -6.78
C ILE A 35 -8.51 7.02 -6.92
N ALA A 36 -8.14 7.38 -8.16
CA ALA A 36 -6.96 8.21 -8.42
C ALA A 36 -7.08 9.61 -7.82
N GLU A 37 -8.23 10.27 -8.00
CA GLU A 37 -8.51 11.58 -7.43
C GLU A 37 -8.50 11.53 -5.90
N TRP A 38 -9.12 10.51 -5.30
CA TRP A 38 -9.11 10.28 -3.86
C TRP A 38 -7.69 10.06 -3.32
N ALA A 39 -6.86 9.27 -4.00
CA ALA A 39 -5.49 9.01 -3.56
C ALA A 39 -4.66 10.29 -3.59
N GLN A 40 -4.79 11.09 -4.66
CA GLN A 40 -4.10 12.37 -4.83
C GLN A 40 -4.53 13.41 -3.78
N SER A 41 -5.84 13.58 -3.58
CA SER A 41 -6.37 14.52 -2.58
C SER A 41 -5.93 14.13 -1.17
N THR A 42 -6.08 12.85 -0.82
CA THR A 42 -5.68 12.32 0.48
C THR A 42 -4.17 12.50 0.72
N ALA A 43 -3.34 12.21 -0.28
CA ALA A 43 -1.90 12.40 -0.16
C ALA A 43 -1.53 13.87 0.07
N ARG A 44 -2.15 14.79 -0.70
CA ARG A 44 -1.95 16.23 -0.56
C ARG A 44 -2.37 16.75 0.82
N GLU A 45 -3.57 16.40 1.26
CA GLU A 45 -4.12 16.81 2.56
C GLU A 45 -3.28 16.31 3.74
N ARG A 46 -2.64 15.15 3.59
CA ARG A 46 -1.85 14.51 4.65
C ARG A 46 -0.35 14.78 4.51
N GLY A 47 0.09 15.56 3.52
CA GLY A 47 1.50 15.84 3.25
C GLY A 47 2.31 14.58 2.92
N VAL A 48 1.68 13.57 2.32
CA VAL A 48 2.34 12.31 1.93
C VAL A 48 2.86 12.45 0.52
N SER A 49 4.16 12.22 0.33
CA SER A 49 4.80 12.15 -0.98
C SER A 49 5.34 10.75 -1.26
N VAL A 50 5.43 10.38 -2.54
CA VAL A 50 6.11 9.15 -2.93
C VAL A 50 7.60 9.28 -2.62
N ARG A 51 8.15 8.29 -1.92
CA ARG A 51 9.58 8.18 -1.65
C ARG A 51 10.04 6.76 -1.94
N ARG A 52 10.96 6.62 -2.90
CA ARG A 52 11.63 5.35 -3.18
C ARG A 52 12.53 4.97 -2.01
N LEU A 53 12.29 3.79 -1.45
CA LEU A 53 13.07 3.21 -0.35
C LEU A 53 14.05 2.16 -0.89
N PRO A 54 15.11 1.81 -0.14
CA PRO A 54 16.03 0.73 -0.53
C PRO A 54 15.32 -0.60 -0.80
N ASN A 55 14.26 -0.91 -0.04
CA ASN A 55 13.46 -2.12 -0.25
C ASN A 55 12.74 -2.11 -1.62
N ASP A 56 12.42 -0.94 -2.18
CA ASP A 56 11.80 -0.84 -3.50
C ASP A 56 12.77 -1.23 -4.60
N LYS A 57 14.06 -0.91 -4.42
CA LYS A 57 15.12 -1.34 -5.33
C LYS A 57 15.29 -2.86 -5.31
N PHE A 58 15.22 -3.46 -4.12
CA PHE A 58 15.28 -4.91 -3.96
C PHE A 58 14.09 -5.60 -4.65
N VAL A 59 12.86 -5.15 -4.37
CA VAL A 59 11.65 -5.69 -5.02
C VAL A 59 11.76 -5.55 -6.54
N LYS A 60 12.17 -4.39 -7.05
CA LYS A 60 12.37 -4.17 -8.48
C LYS A 60 13.43 -5.09 -9.09
N ALA A 61 14.52 -5.36 -8.37
CA ALA A 61 15.53 -6.31 -8.82
C ALA A 61 14.95 -7.73 -8.90
N VAL A 62 14.28 -8.20 -7.84
CA VAL A 62 13.65 -9.53 -7.79
C VAL A 62 12.59 -9.70 -8.88
N SER A 63 11.74 -8.70 -9.12
CA SER A 63 10.74 -8.74 -10.21
C SER A 63 11.38 -8.88 -11.60
N ARG A 64 12.57 -8.31 -11.82
CA ARG A 64 13.31 -8.48 -13.07
C ARG A 64 13.94 -9.87 -13.21
N LEU A 65 14.35 -10.48 -12.11
CA LEU A 65 14.88 -11.85 -12.10
C LEU A 65 13.80 -12.89 -12.43
N SER A 66 12.53 -12.58 -12.19
CA SER A 66 11.41 -13.50 -12.42
C SER A 66 10.70 -13.31 -13.76
N ASP A 67 11.26 -12.55 -14.70
CA ASP A 67 10.60 -12.08 -15.94
C ASP A 67 9.22 -11.39 -15.73
N GLY A 68 8.91 -11.06 -14.48
CA GLY A 68 7.66 -10.47 -14.03
C GLY A 68 7.88 -9.03 -13.61
N VAL A 69 8.35 -8.20 -14.55
CA VAL A 69 8.63 -6.79 -14.27
C VAL A 69 7.33 -6.10 -13.87
N VAL A 70 7.24 -5.70 -12.60
CA VAL A 70 6.14 -4.89 -12.07
C VAL A 70 6.63 -3.45 -11.97
N ASP A 71 6.25 -2.62 -12.93
CA ASP A 71 6.35 -1.17 -12.82
C ASP A 71 5.00 -0.65 -12.30
N LEU A 72 5.05 0.11 -11.22
CA LEU A 72 3.88 0.75 -10.64
C LEU A 72 3.64 2.09 -11.34
N ASP A 73 2.39 2.38 -11.67
CA ASP A 73 2.02 3.71 -12.11
C ASP A 73 2.02 4.73 -10.94
N PRO A 74 1.95 6.05 -11.22
CA PRO A 74 2.01 7.06 -10.17
C PRO A 74 0.94 6.93 -9.09
N ILE A 75 -0.24 6.40 -9.40
CA ILE A 75 -1.32 6.21 -8.42
C ILE A 75 -1.04 4.98 -7.57
N GLU A 76 -0.57 3.90 -8.17
CA GLU A 76 -0.12 2.71 -7.44
C GLU A 76 1.03 3.04 -6.46
N GLU A 77 2.02 3.83 -6.90
CA GLU A 77 3.08 4.33 -6.02
C GLU A 77 2.52 5.19 -4.86
N LEU A 78 1.46 5.97 -5.12
CA LEU A 78 0.82 6.80 -4.11
C LEU A 78 0.05 5.98 -3.07
N LEU A 79 -0.67 4.94 -3.49
CA LEU A 79 -1.35 4.00 -2.60
C LEU A 79 -0.34 3.26 -1.69
N VAL A 80 0.84 2.91 -2.23
CA VAL A 80 1.96 2.39 -1.43
C VAL A 80 2.44 3.41 -0.41
N ALA A 81 2.63 4.67 -0.81
CA ALA A 81 3.08 5.74 0.09
C ALA A 81 2.07 5.99 1.23
N LEU A 82 0.78 6.04 0.94
CA LEU A 82 -0.30 6.17 1.94
C LEU A 82 -0.31 5.01 2.94
N GLY A 83 -0.11 3.78 2.46
CA GLY A 83 0.02 2.60 3.32
C GLY A 83 1.24 2.67 4.24
N ARG A 84 2.40 3.09 3.72
CA ARG A 84 3.63 3.27 4.51
C ARG A 84 3.53 4.38 5.55
N ALA A 85 2.83 5.46 5.22
CA ALA A 85 2.55 6.55 6.15
C ALA A 85 1.59 6.11 7.28
N GLY A 86 0.90 4.98 7.11
CA GLY A 86 -0.13 4.49 8.03
C GLY A 86 -1.46 5.24 7.89
N VAL A 87 -1.67 5.91 6.75
CA VAL A 87 -2.94 6.58 6.45
C VAL A 87 -4.03 5.54 6.18
N ILE A 88 -3.66 4.50 5.44
CA ILE A 88 -4.50 3.31 5.18
C ILE A 88 -3.78 2.04 5.63
N SER A 89 -4.54 1.01 5.95
CA SER A 89 -3.99 -0.32 6.28
C SER A 89 -3.52 -1.07 5.03
N SER A 90 -2.73 -2.13 5.21
CA SER A 90 -2.31 -3.01 4.10
C SER A 90 -3.50 -3.64 3.37
N PHE A 91 -4.57 -3.99 4.10
CA PHE A 91 -5.81 -4.51 3.53
C PHE A 91 -6.52 -3.45 2.68
N GLN A 92 -6.70 -2.25 3.24
CA GLN A 92 -7.33 -1.12 2.55
C GLN A 92 -6.57 -0.75 1.27
N ARG A 93 -5.24 -0.73 1.32
CA ARG A 93 -4.39 -0.55 0.14
C ARG A 93 -4.64 -1.62 -0.92
N GLY A 94 -4.62 -2.91 -0.52
CA GLY A 94 -4.86 -4.01 -1.44
C GLY A 94 -6.23 -3.94 -2.11
N LEU A 95 -7.27 -3.57 -1.35
CA LEU A 95 -8.61 -3.37 -1.88
C LEU A 95 -8.63 -2.25 -2.93
N LEU A 96 -8.07 -1.07 -2.60
CA LEU A 96 -8.01 0.04 -3.55
C LEU A 96 -7.19 -0.32 -4.81
N GLN A 97 -6.09 -1.07 -4.64
CA GLN A 97 -5.25 -1.52 -5.75
C GLN A 97 -6.03 -2.39 -6.75
N ILE A 98 -6.74 -3.41 -6.24
CA ILE A 98 -7.50 -4.35 -7.07
C ILE A 98 -8.58 -3.61 -7.86
N HIS A 99 -9.25 -2.65 -7.23
CA HIS A 99 -10.30 -1.88 -7.88
C HIS A 99 -9.76 -0.81 -8.83
N TYR A 100 -8.56 -0.28 -8.58
CA TYR A 100 -7.90 0.65 -9.48
C TYR A 100 -7.38 -0.01 -10.77
N LEU A 101 -6.97 -1.29 -10.69
CA LEU A 101 -6.44 -2.06 -11.83
C LEU A 101 -7.52 -2.70 -12.71
N ARG A 102 -8.79 -2.63 -12.32
CA ARG A 102 -9.94 -3.08 -13.11
C ARG A 102 -10.47 -1.94 -13.99
#